data_AF-A0A4S3PTS4-F1
#
_entry.id   AF-A0A4S3PTS4-F1
#
_cell.length_a   1.000
_cell.length_b   1.000
_cell.length_c   1.000
_cell.angle_alpha   90.00
_cell.angle_beta   90.00
_cell.angle_gamma   90.00
#
_symmetry.space_group_name_H-M   'P 1'
#
loop_
_entity.id
_entity.type
_entity.pdbx_description
1 polymer ?
#
loop_
_entity_poly.entity_id
_entity_poly.type
_entity_poly.pdbx_seq_one_letter_code
_entity_poly.pdbx_strand_id
1 'polypeptide(L)'
;MKEPNFDDENILRREQMYNAQLIVDLLVYSRKLEEMMVELRKEVNGLTHEGQHVPYPELHSNIYKNFDDRPAYDKHRDYIELFFKY
;
A
#
# COMPACT_ATOMS: atom_id res chain seq x y z
N MET A 1 -2.12 41.28 -11.14
CA MET A 1 -1.68 39.96 -10.63
C MET A 1 -1.48 40.12 -9.12
N LYS A 2 -2.18 39.34 -8.29
CA LYS A 2 -1.88 39.27 -6.86
C LYS A 2 -0.68 38.33 -6.71
N GLU A 3 0.40 38.79 -6.08
CA GLU A 3 1.50 37.91 -5.71
C GLU A 3 0.94 36.80 -4.80
N PRO A 4 1.24 35.52 -5.07
CA PRO A 4 0.86 34.46 -4.15
C PRO A 4 1.51 34.75 -2.79
N ASN A 5 0.70 34.74 -1.74
CA ASN A 5 1.15 35.06 -0.40
C ASN A 5 2.09 33.94 0.07
N PHE A 6 3.27 34.28 0.60
CA PHE A 6 4.29 33.30 1.01
C PHE A 6 3.77 32.27 2.04
N ASP A 7 2.74 32.64 2.81
CA ASP A 7 2.04 31.73 3.72
C ASP A 7 1.18 30.69 2.99
N ASP A 8 0.55 31.03 1.86
CA ASP A 8 -0.31 30.10 1.11
C ASP A 8 0.51 28.98 0.46
N GLU A 9 1.70 29.30 -0.08
CA GLU A 9 2.60 28.30 -0.65
C GLU A 9 3.17 27.34 0.41
N ASN A 10 3.44 27.84 1.62
CA ASN A 10 3.92 27.01 2.72
C ASN A 10 2.82 26.09 3.27
N ILE A 11 1.57 26.56 3.31
CA ILE A 11 0.41 25.74 3.68
C ILE A 11 0.23 24.60 2.68
N LEU A 12 0.22 24.91 1.38
CA LEU A 12 0.08 23.91 0.31
C LEU A 12 1.20 22.85 0.35
N ARG A 13 2.44 23.26 0.62
CA ARG A 13 3.55 22.30 0.78
C ARG A 13 3.36 21.37 1.99
N ARG A 14 2.90 21.90 3.13
CA ARG A 14 2.65 21.08 4.33
C ARG A 14 1.53 20.08 4.10
N GLU A 15 0.45 20.50 3.45
CA GLU A 15 -0.66 19.61 3.09
C GLU A 15 -0.21 18.49 2.14
N GLN A 16 0.62 18.82 1.14
CA GLN A 16 1.19 17.82 0.23
C GLN A 16 2.07 16.80 0.97
N MET A 17 2.93 17.25 1.88
CA MET A 17 3.75 16.37 2.71
C MET A 17 2.90 15.48 3.63
N TYR A 18 1.86 16.03 4.24
CA TYR A 18 0.94 15.27 5.09
C TYR A 18 0.20 14.18 4.30
N ASN A 19 -0.31 14.52 3.11
CA ASN A 19 -0.97 13.57 2.24
C ASN A 19 -0.02 12.47 1.78
N ALA A 20 1.23 12.81 1.44
CA ALA A 20 2.24 11.82 1.10
C ALA A 20 2.52 10.87 2.27
N GLN A 21 2.66 11.39 3.50
CA GLN A 21 2.85 10.57 4.69
C GLN A 21 1.66 9.63 4.93
N LEU A 22 0.43 10.13 4.82
CA LEU A 22 -0.77 9.33 4.96
C LEU A 22 -0.83 8.19 3.93
N ILE A 23 -0.45 8.47 2.67
CA ILE A 23 -0.40 7.45 1.62
C ILE A 23 0.64 6.38 1.98
N VAL A 24 1.83 6.77 2.42
CA VAL A 24 2.87 5.82 2.88
C VAL A 24 2.36 4.97 4.03
N ASP A 25 1.75 5.58 5.05
CA ASP A 25 1.23 4.86 6.22
C ASP A 25 0.14 3.86 5.83
N LEU A 26 -0.76 4.24 4.92
CA LEU A 26 -1.78 3.34 4.38
C LEU A 26 -1.17 2.17 3.62
N LEU A 27 -0.14 2.41 2.79
CA LEU A 27 0.55 1.33 2.07
C LEU A 27 1.28 0.39 3.03
N VAL A 28 1.91 0.91 4.08
CA VAL A 28 2.60 0.10 5.10
C VAL A 28 1.58 -0.76 5.84
N TYR A 29 0.43 -0.16 6.18
CA TYR A 29 -0.66 -0.87 6.83
C TYR A 29 -1.25 -1.97 5.93
N SER A 30 -1.51 -1.67 4.66
CA SER A 30 -1.96 -2.66 3.68
C SER A 30 -0.99 -3.82 3.52
N ARG A 31 0.32 -3.56 3.56
CA ARG A 31 1.35 -4.62 3.56
C ARG A 31 1.24 -5.55 4.76
N LYS A 32 1.12 -4.99 5.96
CA LYS A 32 0.95 -5.79 7.18
C LYS A 32 -0.31 -6.65 7.13
N LEU A 33 -1.40 -6.12 6.59
CA LEU A 33 -2.63 -6.88 6.41
C LEU A 33 -2.46 -8.05 5.44
N GLU A 34 -1.74 -7.85 4.33
CA GLU A 34 -1.43 -8.95 3.40
C GLU A 34 -0.58 -10.04 4.07
N GLU A 35 0.44 -9.67 4.83
CA GLU A 35 1.27 -10.61 5.59
C GLU A 35 0.41 -11.43 6.56
N MET A 36 -0.50 -10.79 7.30
CA MET A 36 -1.43 -11.48 8.19
C MET A 36 -2.37 -12.43 7.43
N MET A 37 -2.88 -12.02 6.28
CA MET A 37 -3.74 -12.85 5.44
C MET A 37 -3.00 -14.06 4.87
N VAL A 38 -1.74 -13.91 4.46
CA VAL A 38 -0.88 -15.00 3.99
C VAL A 38 -0.69 -16.03 5.10
N GLU A 39 -0.36 -15.60 6.31
CA GLU A 39 -0.20 -16.52 7.44
C GLU A 39 -1.50 -17.27 7.75
N LEU A 40 -2.64 -16.57 7.75
CA LEU A 40 -3.94 -17.22 7.95
C LEU A 40 -4.25 -18.24 6.85
N ARG A 41 -3.96 -17.94 5.58
CA ARG A 41 -4.14 -18.88 4.46
C ARG A 41 -3.27 -20.12 4.63
N LYS A 42 -2.03 -19.96 5.10
CA LYS A 42 -1.14 -21.09 5.42
C LYS A 42 -1.71 -21.95 6.53
N GLU A 43 -2.17 -21.33 7.62
CA GLU A 43 -2.80 -22.05 8.74
C GLU A 43 -4.01 -22.86 8.26
N VAL A 44 -4.91 -22.25 7.50
CA VAL A 44 -6.10 -22.93 6.95
C VAL A 44 -5.71 -24.08 6.02
N ASN A 45 -4.73 -23.88 5.14
CA ASN A 45 -4.23 -24.95 4.29
C ASN A 45 -3.59 -26.10 5.11
N GLY A 46 -2.88 -25.78 6.20
CA GLY A 46 -2.29 -26.78 7.09
C GLY A 46 -3.32 -27.63 7.84
N LEU A 47 -4.55 -27.14 7.98
CA LEU A 47 -5.68 -27.89 8.53
C LEU A 47 -6.38 -28.79 7.48
N THR A 48 -5.95 -28.75 6.22
CA THR A 48 -6.53 -29.55 5.14
C THR A 48 -5.95 -30.96 5.16
N HIS A 49 -6.81 -31.98 5.09
CA HIS A 49 -6.37 -33.38 5.14
C HIS A 49 -5.65 -33.80 3.85
N GLU A 50 -4.73 -34.76 3.96
CA GLU A 50 -4.04 -35.31 2.79
C GLU A 50 -5.03 -35.83 1.73
N GLY A 51 -4.79 -35.46 0.48
CA GLY A 51 -5.66 -35.82 -0.65
C GLY A 51 -6.85 -34.88 -0.90
N GLN A 52 -7.07 -33.88 -0.05
CA GLN A 52 -8.06 -32.83 -0.29
C GLN A 52 -7.46 -31.64 -1.03
N HIS A 53 -8.29 -30.94 -1.80
CA HIS A 53 -7.89 -29.70 -2.46
C HIS A 53 -7.67 -28.59 -1.41
N VAL A 54 -6.49 -27.97 -1.42
CA VAL A 54 -6.17 -26.87 -0.51
C VAL A 54 -7.08 -25.66 -0.77
N PRO A 55 -7.68 -25.03 0.25
CA PRO A 55 -8.56 -23.87 0.06
C PRO A 55 -7.88 -22.67 -0.61
N TYR A 56 -6.59 -22.44 -0.31
CA TYR A 56 -5.83 -21.30 -0.82
C TYR A 56 -4.56 -21.76 -1.53
N PRO A 57 -4.64 -22.29 -2.77
CA PRO A 57 -3.47 -22.72 -3.52
C PRO A 57 -2.52 -21.55 -3.83
N GLU A 58 -3.07 -20.34 -4.00
CA GLU A 58 -2.32 -19.09 -4.07
C GLU A 58 -2.39 -18.38 -2.71
N LEU A 59 -1.25 -18.32 -2.02
CA LEU A 59 -1.18 -17.72 -0.68
C LEU A 59 -1.17 -16.19 -0.72
N HIS A 60 -0.67 -15.59 -1.80
CA HIS A 60 -0.53 -14.15 -1.94
C HIS A 60 -1.64 -13.60 -2.83
N SER A 61 -2.30 -12.53 -2.37
CA SER A 61 -3.19 -11.74 -3.22
C SER A 61 -2.39 -10.64 -3.92
N ASN A 62 -2.74 -10.36 -5.18
CA ASN A 62 -2.18 -9.26 -5.96
C ASN A 62 -2.68 -7.88 -5.47
N ILE A 63 -2.78 -7.66 -4.16
CA ILE A 63 -3.34 -6.41 -3.61
C ILE A 63 -2.59 -5.16 -4.10
N TYR A 64 -1.31 -5.30 -4.46
CA TYR A 64 -0.47 -4.24 -4.98
C TYR A 64 -0.76 -3.89 -6.44
N LYS A 65 -1.20 -4.85 -7.27
CA LYS A 65 -1.61 -4.55 -8.65
C LYS A 65 -2.75 -3.53 -8.70
N ASN A 66 -3.60 -3.51 -7.68
CA ASN A 66 -4.69 -2.52 -7.59
C ASN A 66 -4.19 -1.08 -7.36
N PHE A 67 -2.94 -0.91 -6.90
CA PHE A 67 -2.32 0.41 -6.71
C PHE A 67 -1.52 0.85 -7.93
N ASP A 68 -0.97 -0.07 -8.71
CA ASP A 68 -0.26 0.24 -9.97
C ASP A 68 -1.16 0.94 -11.01
N ASP A 69 -2.47 0.69 -10.98
CA ASP A 69 -3.46 1.31 -11.88
C ASP A 69 -3.96 2.70 -11.41
N ARG A 70 -3.37 3.29 -10.35
CA ARG A 70 -3.91 4.52 -9.74
C ARG A 70 -3.01 5.73 -10.02
N PRO A 71 -3.58 6.87 -10.46
CA PRO A 71 -2.85 8.16 -10.59
C PRO A 71 -2.14 8.63 -9.30
N ALA A 72 -2.58 8.14 -8.14
CA ALA A 72 -1.94 8.43 -6.86
C ALA A 72 -0.60 7.71 -6.70
N TYR A 73 -0.44 6.51 -7.26
CA TYR A 73 0.85 5.82 -7.27
C TYR A 73 1.84 6.61 -8.10
N ASP A 74 1.52 6.94 -9.36
CA ASP A 74 2.40 7.74 -10.23
C ASP A 74 2.81 9.08 -9.59
N LYS A 75 1.85 9.77 -8.97
CA LYS A 75 2.10 11.05 -8.30
C LYS A 75 3.04 10.96 -7.10
N HIS A 76 3.07 9.80 -6.42
CA HIS A 76 3.84 9.59 -5.20
C HIS A 76 4.89 8.48 -5.36
N ARG A 77 5.18 8.08 -6.59
CA ARG A 77 5.98 6.90 -6.94
C ARG A 77 7.34 6.93 -6.28
N ASP A 78 8.05 8.05 -6.39
CA ASP A 78 9.39 8.22 -5.82
C ASP A 78 9.40 8.02 -4.29
N TYR A 79 8.35 8.48 -3.60
CA TYR A 79 8.19 8.26 -2.16
C TYR A 79 7.90 6.78 -1.86
N ILE A 80 7.01 6.17 -2.63
CA ILE A 80 6.64 4.76 -2.45
C ILE A 80 7.86 3.86 -2.69
N GLU A 81 8.59 4.04 -3.79
CA GLU A 81 9.78 3.26 -4.12
C GLU A 81 10.91 3.44 -3.07
N LEU A 82 11.08 4.65 -2.53
CA LEU A 82 12.06 4.92 -1.45
C LEU A 82 11.80 4.09 -0.19
N PHE A 83 10.54 3.93 0.20
CA PHE A 83 10.14 3.22 1.41
C PHE A 83 9.91 1.72 1.21
N PHE A 84 9.52 1.30 0.00
CA PHE A 84 9.07 -0.07 -0.24
C PHE A 84 10.08 -0.99 -0.92
N LYS A 85 11.25 -0.49 -1.39
CA LYS A 85 12.35 -1.27 -2.02
C LYS A 85 11.86 -2.63 -2.54
N TYR A 86 11.15 -2.59 -3.67
CA TYR A 86 10.88 -3.79 -4.45
C TYR A 86 12.17 -4.30 -5.07
#